data_AF-A0AAD1K240-F1
#
_entry.id   AF-A0AAD1K240-F1
#
_cell.length_a   1.000
_cell.length_b   1.000
_cell.length_c   1.000
_cell.angle_alpha   90.00
_cell.angle_beta   90.00
_cell.angle_gamma   90.00
#
_symmetry.space_group_name_H-M   'P 1'
#
loop_
_entity.id
_entity.type
_entity.pdbx_description
1 polymer ?
#
loop_
_entity_poly.entity_id
_entity_poly.type
_entity_poly.pdbx_seq_one_letter_code
_entity_poly.pdbx_strand_id
1 'polypeptide(L)' 'MKSTFYANIELGGEITQVSFEATSASDVIEQIWWTFGISTPIIEIWAEVTDDDSSKQ' A
#
# COMPACT_ATOMS: atom_id res chain seq x y z
N MET A 1 12.79 8.59 -0.41
CA MET A 1 11.64 9.26 -1.06
C MET A 1 10.40 8.47 -0.67
N LYS A 2 9.26 9.11 -0.42
CA LYS A 2 7.99 8.38 -0.27
C LYS A 2 7.44 8.09 -1.67
N SER A 3 6.74 6.97 -1.79
CA SER A 3 6.01 6.56 -2.98
C SER A 3 4.59 6.21 -2.58
N THR A 4 3.67 6.30 -3.54
CA THR A 4 2.33 5.76 -3.37
C THR A 4 2.40 4.24 -3.35
N PHE A 5 1.85 3.63 -2.31
CA PHE A 5 1.60 2.20 -2.25
C PHE A 5 0.09 1.97 -2.26
N TYR A 6 -0.32 0.88 -2.87
CA TYR A 6 -1.69 0.39 -2.82
C TYR A 6 -1.70 -0.94 -2.06
N ALA A 7 -2.78 -1.20 -1.34
CA ALA A 7 -3.00 -2.46 -0.66
C ALA A 7 -4.46 -2.90 -0.78
N ASN A 8 -4.67 -4.20 -0.98
CA ASN A 8 -5.99 -4.82 -0.82
C ASN A 8 -6.06 -5.43 0.57
N ILE A 9 -7.04 -5.01 1.36
CA ILE A 9 -7.29 -5.50 2.72
C ILE A 9 -8.69 -6.11 2.81
N GLU A 10 -8.91 -7.02 3.76
CA GLU A 10 -10.24 -7.56 4.03
C GLU A 10 -10.89 -6.86 5.24
N LEU A 11 -12.09 -6.34 5.06
CA LEU A 11 -12.90 -5.72 6.11
C LEU A 11 -14.30 -6.36 6.13
N GLY A 12 -14.59 -7.13 7.17
CA GLY A 12 -15.91 -7.76 7.34
C GLY A 12 -16.30 -8.72 6.22
N GLY A 13 -15.32 -9.34 5.54
CA GLY A 13 -15.54 -10.26 4.42
C GLY A 13 -15.58 -9.59 3.04
N GLU A 14 -15.40 -8.26 2.96
CA GLU A 14 -15.24 -7.54 1.69
C GLU A 14 -13.77 -7.16 1.46
N ILE A 15 -13.32 -7.22 0.21
CA ILE A 15 -11.99 -6.74 -0.19
C ILE A 15 -12.08 -5.24 -0.50
N THR A 16 -11.34 -4.43 0.25
CA THR A 16 -11.24 -2.98 0.08
C THR A 16 -9.83 -2.60 -0.37
N GLN A 17 -9.73 -1.80 -1.43
CA GLN A 17 -8.46 -1.20 -1.85
C GLN A 17 -8.23 0.13 -1.15
N VAL A 18 -7.02 0.34 -0.64
CA VAL A 18 -6.57 1.56 0.03
C VAL A 18 -5.20 1.99 -0.51
N SER A 19 -4.85 3.27 -0.37
CA SER A 19 -3.54 3.79 -0.75
C SER A 19 -2.84 4.52 0.40
N PHE A 20 -1.51 4.47 0.40
CA PHE A 20 -0.66 5.03 1.45
C PHE A 20 0.61 5.66 0.86
N GLU A 21 1.00 6.80 1.42
CA GLU A 21 2.28 7.45 1.15
C GLU A 21 3.35 6.90 2.11
N ALA A 22 4.17 5.98 1.62
CA ALA A 22 5.12 5.22 2.44
C ALA A 22 6.50 5.13 1.79
N THR A 23 7.51 4.77 2.59
CA THR A 23 8.88 4.51 2.08
C THR A 23 9.11 3.04 1.75
N SER A 24 8.26 2.15 2.26
CA SER A 24 8.38 0.70 2.12
C SER A 24 7.06 0.01 2.42
N ALA A 25 6.91 -1.24 1.98
CA ALA A 25 5.72 -2.05 2.30
C ALA A 25 5.56 -2.31 3.81
N SER A 26 6.64 -2.33 4.59
CA SER A 26 6.56 -2.48 6.05
C SER A 26 5.86 -1.29 6.70
N ASP A 27 6.18 -0.08 6.26
CA ASP A 27 5.53 1.15 6.73
C ASP A 27 4.02 1.15 6.37
N VAL A 28 3.66 0.61 5.21
CA VAL A 28 2.25 0.40 4.81
C VAL A 28 1.53 -0.56 5.77
N ILE A 29 2.16 -1.68 6.16
CA ILE A 29 1.57 -2.64 7.12
C ILE A 29 1.30 -1.96 8.46
N GLU A 30 2.25 -1.18 8.98
CA GLU A 30 2.08 -0.46 10.25
C GLU A 30 0.93 0.56 10.17
N GLN A 31 0.83 1.30 9.07
CA GLN A 31 -0.27 2.26 8.83
C GLN A 31 -1.64 1.55 8.74
N ILE A 32 -1.71 0.39 8.08
CA ILE A 32 -2.93 -0.43 8.02
C ILE A 32 -3.34 -0.85 9.43
N TRP A 33 -2.41 -1.38 10.23
CA TRP A 33 -2.71 -1.83 11.59
C TRP A 33 -3.13 -0.70 12.52
N TRP A 34 -2.57 0.49 12.37
CA TRP A 34 -2.99 1.67 13.13
C TRP A 34 -4.38 2.17 12.73
N THR A 35 -4.74 2.04 11.46
CA THR A 35 -5.99 2.59 10.92
C THR A 35 -7.17 1.64 11.05
N PHE A 36 -6.94 0.36 10.75
CA PHE A 36 -7.99 -0.67 10.63
C PHE A 36 -7.91 -1.75 11.71
N GLY A 37 -6.78 -1.84 12.43
CA GLY A 37 -6.55 -2.79 13.52
C GLY A 37 -5.42 -3.79 13.24
N ILE A 38 -4.72 -4.23 14.29
CA ILE A 38 -3.52 -5.11 14.18
C ILE A 38 -3.79 -6.49 13.56
N SER A 39 -5.05 -6.88 13.43
CA SER A 39 -5.47 -8.14 12.84
C SER A 39 -6.11 -8.00 11.46
N THR A 40 -6.10 -6.80 10.86
CA THR A 40 -6.65 -6.59 9.51
C THR A 40 -5.89 -7.47 8.51
N PRO A 41 -6.58 -8.39 7.80
CA PRO A 41 -5.95 -9.22 6.78
C PRO A 41 -5.47 -8.35 5.61
N ILE A 42 -4.21 -8.50 5.25
CA ILE A 42 -3.60 -7.83 4.10
C ILE A 42 -3.39 -8.88 3.02
N ILE A 43 -4.05 -8.71 1.88
CA ILE A 43 -4.04 -9.67 0.77
C ILE A 43 -2.82 -9.45 -0.12
N GLU A 44 -2.56 -8.20 -0.49
CA GLU A 44 -1.45 -7.80 -1.34
C GLU A 44 -1.09 -6.33 -1.11
N ILE A 45 0.18 -5.98 -1.36
CA ILE A 45 0.72 -4.62 -1.35
C ILE A 45 1.59 -4.46 -2.59
N TRP A 46 1.42 -3.35 -3.32
CA TRP A 46 2.27 -3.00 -4.45
C TRP A 46 2.56 -1.49 -4.46
N ALA A 47 3.74 -1.14 -4.97
CA ALA A 47 4.10 0.26 -5.20
C ALA A 47 3.52 0.74 -6.52
N GLU A 48 3.11 2.00 -6.57
CA GLU A 48 2.88 2.69 -7.82
C GLU A 48 4.18 2.73 -8.62
N VAL A 49 4.16 2.16 -9.82
CA VAL A 49 5.27 2.29 -10.75
C VAL A 49 5.17 3.68 -11.38
N THR A 50 5.93 4.63 -10.86
CA THR A 50 6.23 5.84 -11.60
C THR A 50 7.23 5.46 -12.69
N ASP A 51 6.75 5.18 -13.90
CA ASP A 51 7.58 5.18 -15.10
C ASP A 51 8.13 6.60 -15.28
N ASP A 52 9.31 6.86 -14.72
CA ASP A 52 10.11 8.01 -15.10
C ASP A 52 10.69 7.72 -16.49
N ASP A 53 9.87 7.90 -17.53
CA ASP A 53 10.26 7.80 -18.96
C ASP A 53 11.17 8.99 -19.35
N SER A 54 12.23 9.26 -18.57
CA SER A 54 13.27 10.24 -18.90
C SER A 54 14.52 9.56 -19.46
N SER A 55 14.38 8.39 -20.09
CA SER A 55 15.48 7.66 -20.73
C SER A 55 15.21 7.40 -22.21
N LYS A 56 15.09 8.49 -22.98
CA LYS A 56 15.52 8.53 -24.38
C LYS A 56 16.37 9.78 -24.60
N GLN A 57 17.68 9.61 -24.41
CA GLN A 57 18.70 10.46 -25.03
C GLN A 57 18.78 10.18 -26.54
#